data_AF-A0A6P0RKL2-F1
#
_entry.id   AF-A0A6P0RKL2-F1
#
_cell.length_a   1.000
_cell.length_b   1.000
_cell.length_c   1.000
_cell.angle_alpha   90.00
_cell.angle_beta   90.00
_cell.angle_gamma   90.00
#
_symmetry.space_group_name_H-M   'P 1'
#
loop_
_entity.id
_entity.type
_entity.pdbx_description
1 polymer ?
#
loop_
_entity_poly.entity_id
_entity_poly.type
_entity_poly.pdbx_seq_one_letter_code
_entity_poly.pdbx_strand_id
1 'polypeptide(L)'
;MNQLSDDDQILLEKFHQLSSKQRQSIRDFLDFLLSQNPWSNSESLLGKEEEKQISFYEATKELSGALDFGPGDLSTNKKYLENIGK
;
A
#
# COMPACT_ATOMS: atom_id res chain seq x y z
N MET A 1 -8.29 -35.36 -12.64
CA MET A 1 -7.29 -35.34 -11.56
C MET A 1 -6.17 -34.42 -12.02
N ASN A 2 -5.92 -33.33 -11.32
CA ASN A 2 -4.85 -32.40 -11.68
C ASN A 2 -3.54 -33.00 -11.18
N GLN A 3 -2.71 -33.48 -12.10
CA GLN A 3 -1.35 -33.91 -11.75
C GLN A 3 -0.50 -32.64 -11.55
N LEU A 4 0.23 -32.59 -10.44
CA LEU A 4 1.24 -31.56 -10.20
C LEU A 4 2.34 -31.70 -11.25
N SER A 5 2.86 -30.58 -11.77
CA SER A 5 4.03 -30.59 -12.64
C SER A 5 5.20 -31.29 -11.93
N ASP A 6 6.08 -31.96 -12.67
CA ASP A 6 7.25 -32.65 -12.09
C ASP A 6 8.09 -31.71 -11.21
N ASP A 7 8.18 -30.43 -11.59
CA ASP A 7 8.86 -29.38 -10.83
C ASP A 7 8.21 -29.10 -9.47
N ASP A 8 6.87 -29.10 -9.41
CA ASP A 8 6.12 -28.86 -8.17
C ASP A 8 6.31 -30.01 -7.18
N GLN A 9 6.42 -31.23 -7.69
CA GLN A 9 6.67 -32.43 -6.87
C GLN A 9 8.06 -32.37 -6.24
N ILE A 10 9.08 -31.99 -7.02
CA ILE A 10 10.46 -31.82 -6.54
C ILE A 10 10.53 -30.72 -5.48
N LEU A 11 9.80 -29.61 -5.67
CA LEU A 11 9.76 -28.52 -4.71
C LEU A 11 9.12 -28.96 -3.39
N LEU A 12 8.02 -29.72 -3.45
CA LEU A 12 7.35 -30.26 -2.28
C LEU A 12 8.24 -31.22 -1.49
N GLU A 13 8.97 -32.10 -2.19
CA GLU A 13 9.93 -33.01 -1.56
C GLU A 13 11.03 -32.24 -0.82
N LYS A 14 11.62 -31.23 -1.46
CA LYS A 14 12.63 -30.35 -0.83
C LYS A 14 12.06 -29.61 0.38
N PHE A 15 10.82 -29.13 0.29
CA PHE A 15 10.15 -28.47 1.42
C PHE A 15 9.98 -29.41 2.62
N HIS A 16 9.68 -30.69 2.38
CA HIS A 16 9.60 -31.71 3.42
C HIS A 16 10.97 -32.11 4.00
N GLN A 17 12.08 -31.87 3.31
CA GLN A 17 13.43 -32.12 3.87
C GLN A 17 13.91 -30.99 4.80
N LEU A 18 13.28 -29.82 4.77
CA LEU A 18 13.65 -28.68 5.60
C LEU A 18 13.24 -28.83 7.07
N SER A 19 13.99 -28.16 7.95
CA SER A 19 13.64 -28.03 9.37
C SER A 19 12.39 -27.17 9.58
N SER A 20 11.72 -27.32 10.73
CA SER A 20 10.51 -26.56 11.08
C SER A 20 10.72 -25.04 10.96
N LYS A 21 11.87 -24.54 11.45
CA LYS A 21 12.23 -23.12 11.39
C LYS A 21 12.38 -22.62 9.94
N GLN A 22 13.01 -23.42 9.08
CA GLN A 22 13.17 -23.07 7.66
C GLN A 22 11.84 -23.07 6.92
N ARG A 23 10.97 -24.04 7.18
CA ARG A 23 9.61 -24.07 6.61
C ARG A 23 8.80 -22.85 7.03
N GLN A 24 8.93 -22.40 8.27
CA GLN A 24 8.26 -21.19 8.74
C GLN A 24 8.77 -19.95 7.99
N SER A 25 10.08 -19.80 7.85
CA SER A 25 10.66 -18.70 7.07
C SER A 25 10.20 -18.68 5.61
N ILE A 26 9.99 -19.85 4.98
CA ILE A 26 9.45 -19.93 3.61
C ILE A 26 8.00 -19.48 3.57
N ARG A 27 7.18 -19.88 4.56
CA ARG A 27 5.79 -19.39 4.68
C ARG A 27 5.76 -17.88 4.84
N ASP A 28 6.54 -17.35 5.78
CA ASP A 28 6.61 -15.92 6.04
C ASP A 28 7.05 -15.14 4.78
N PHE A 29 7.97 -15.70 4.00
CA PHE A 29 8.41 -15.11 2.74
C PHE A 29 7.34 -15.18 1.64
N LEU A 30 6.61 -16.29 1.52
CA LEU A 30 5.49 -16.41 0.58
C LEU A 30 4.36 -15.44 0.94
N ASP A 31 4.03 -15.32 2.22
CA ASP A 31 3.05 -14.37 2.72
C ASP A 31 3.45 -12.93 2.39
N PHE A 32 4.74 -12.60 2.58
CA PHE A 32 5.29 -11.33 2.14
C PHE A 32 5.11 -11.12 0.63
N LEU A 33 5.52 -12.06 -0.22
CA LEU A 33 5.39 -11.92 -1.67
C LEU A 33 3.94 -11.75 -2.12
N LEU A 34 3.01 -12.51 -1.53
CA LEU A 34 1.58 -12.38 -1.81
C LEU A 34 1.01 -11.03 -1.34
N SER A 35 1.51 -10.50 -0.23
CA SER A 35 1.14 -9.15 0.24
C SER A 35 1.64 -8.03 -0.68
N GLN A 36 2.77 -8.23 -1.37
CA GLN A 36 3.33 -7.27 -2.32
C GLN A 36 2.60 -7.26 -3.67
N ASN A 37 1.76 -8.26 -3.95
CA ASN A 37 1.09 -8.41 -5.23
C ASN A 37 -0.41 -8.18 -5.07
N PRO A 38 -0.89 -6.91 -5.17
CA PRO A 38 -2.31 -6.59 -4.98
C PRO A 38 -3.23 -7.33 -5.98
N TRP A 39 -2.69 -7.80 -7.11
CA TRP A 39 -3.45 -8.52 -8.13
C TRP A 39 -3.91 -9.92 -7.65
N SER A 40 -3.12 -10.66 -6.87
CA SER A 40 -3.47 -12.05 -6.50
C SER A 40 -4.55 -12.16 -5.40
N ASN A 41 -4.89 -11.06 -4.71
CA ASN A 41 -6.00 -11.02 -3.74
C ASN A 41 -7.35 -10.60 -4.37
N SER A 42 -7.36 -10.24 -5.66
CA SER A 42 -8.54 -9.66 -6.32
C SER A 42 -9.64 -10.68 -6.68
N GLU A 43 -9.33 -11.98 -6.77
CA GLU A 43 -10.36 -13.00 -7.02
C GLU A 43 -11.15 -13.41 -5.76
N SER A 44 -10.72 -13.00 -4.57
CA SER A 44 -11.40 -13.30 -3.30
C SER A 44 -12.07 -12.10 -2.62
N LEU A 45 -11.95 -10.89 -3.16
CA LEU A 45 -12.54 -9.67 -2.58
C LEU A 45 -13.38 -8.91 -3.61
N LEU A 46 -14.30 -9.63 -4.25
CA LEU A 46 -15.45 -9.03 -4.90
C LEU A 46 -16.34 -8.35 -3.84
N GLY A 47 -16.02 -7.11 -3.45
CA GLY A 47 -16.93 -6.33 -2.60
C GLY A 47 -16.38 -5.16 -1.79
N LYS A 48 -15.14 -4.72 -1.95
CA LYS A 48 -14.70 -3.45 -1.35
C LYS A 48 -14.05 -2.59 -2.40
N GLU A 49 -14.73 -1.50 -2.73
CA GLU A 49 -14.19 -0.38 -3.48
C GLU A 49 -12.78 -0.10 -2.96
N GLU A 50 -11.80 -0.35 -3.83
CA GLU A 50 -10.40 -0.08 -3.55
C GLU A 50 -10.26 1.43 -3.40
N GLU A 51 -10.34 1.93 -2.16
CA GLU A 51 -9.82 3.23 -1.81
C GLU A 51 -8.35 3.22 -2.21
N LYS A 52 -8.07 3.84 -3.36
CA LYS A 52 -6.73 4.00 -3.92
C LYS A 52 -5.81 4.45 -2.79
N GLN A 53 -4.95 3.55 -2.31
CA GLN A 53 -4.02 3.82 -1.22
C GLN A 53 -2.96 4.82 -1.71
N ILE A 54 -3.30 6.10 -1.61
CA ILE A 54 -2.39 7.20 -1.89
C ILE A 54 -1.36 7.27 -0.77
N SER A 55 -0.08 7.26 -1.14
CA SER A 55 0.99 7.47 -0.16
C SER A 55 0.88 8.86 0.46
N PHE A 56 1.35 9.03 1.70
CA PHE A 56 1.35 10.35 2.36
C PHE A 56 2.05 11.41 1.51
N TYR A 57 3.13 11.03 0.83
CA TYR A 57 3.85 11.90 -0.10
C TYR A 57 2.96 12.36 -1.27
N GLU A 58 2.18 11.45 -1.86
CA GLU A 58 1.23 11.77 -2.93
C GLU A 58 0.07 12.64 -2.44
N ALA A 59 -0.47 12.36 -1.25
CA ALA A 59 -1.50 13.19 -0.63
C ALA A 59 -1.02 14.63 -0.36
N THR A 60 0.25 14.81 0.04
CA THR A 60 0.82 16.13 0.27
C THR A 60 1.17 16.91 -1.00
N LYS A 61 1.29 16.25 -2.17
CA LYS A 61 1.53 16.95 -3.44
C LYS A 61 0.36 17.85 -3.82
N GLU A 62 -0.86 17.42 -3.60
CA GLU A 62 -2.05 18.25 -3.85
C GLU A 62 -2.07 19.49 -2.94
N LEU A 63 -1.54 19.36 -1.72
CA LEU A 63 -1.42 20.46 -0.77
C LEU A 63 -0.31 21.47 -1.13
N SER A 64 0.68 21.06 -1.92
CA SER A 64 1.82 21.93 -2.29
C SER A 64 1.43 23.13 -3.17
N GLY A 65 0.24 23.10 -3.79
CA GLY A 65 -0.34 24.24 -4.51
C GLY A 65 -1.45 24.99 -3.73
N ALA A 66 -1.86 24.51 -2.55
CA ALA A 66 -2.92 25.14 -1.75
C ALA A 66 -2.43 26.37 -0.97
N LEU A 67 -1.13 26.63 -0.94
CA LEU A 67 -0.51 27.81 -0.32
C LEU A 67 -0.49 29.04 -1.24
N ASP A 68 -0.64 28.86 -2.55
CA ASP A 68 -0.56 29.96 -3.54
C ASP A 68 -1.88 30.73 -3.72
N PHE A 69 -2.96 30.30 -3.06
CA PHE A 69 -4.31 30.90 -3.19
C PHE A 69 -4.75 31.71 -1.97
N GLY A 70 -3.81 32.20 -1.18
CA GLY A 70 -4.05 33.20 -0.13
C GLY A 70 -3.64 34.61 -0.59
N PRO A 71 -4.18 35.70 -0.02
CA PRO A 71 -3.60 37.02 -0.23
C PRO A 71 -2.11 36.93 0.09
N GLY A 72 -1.26 37.16 -0.94
CA GLY A 72 0.15 36.77 -0.98
C GLY A 72 1.06 37.39 0.08
N ASP A 73 0.48 38.13 1.02
CA ASP A 73 1.09 38.54 2.26
C ASP A 73 0.01 39.18 3.17
N LEU A 74 -0.39 38.48 4.24
CA LEU A 74 -1.28 39.06 5.27
C LEU A 74 -0.57 40.15 6.10
N SER A 75 0.76 40.27 6.00
CA SER A 75 1.54 41.25 6.74
C SER A 75 1.52 42.65 6.10
N THR A 76 1.32 42.75 4.77
CA THR A 76 1.30 44.03 4.05
C THR A 76 -0.07 44.67 3.92
N ASN A 77 -1.18 43.92 4.10
CA ASN A 77 -2.53 44.48 4.05
C ASN A 77 -3.40 44.11 5.26
N LYS A 78 -3.31 44.96 6.29
CA LYS A 78 -4.03 44.81 7.58
C LYS A 78 -5.55 44.83 7.44
N LYS A 79 -6.10 45.33 6.31
CA LYS A 79 -7.55 45.33 6.07
C LYS A 79 -8.15 43.92 6.10
N TYR A 80 -7.37 42.91 5.71
CA TYR A 80 -7.83 41.52 5.73
C TYR A 80 -8.02 40.95 7.15
N LEU A 81 -7.51 41.61 8.19
CA LEU A 81 -7.62 41.17 9.58
C LEU A 81 -8.75 41.85 10.36
N GLU A 82 -9.41 42.86 9.79
CA GLU A 82 -10.32 43.76 10.53
C GLU A 82 -11.61 43.11 11.08
N ASN A 83 -11.95 41.89 10.66
CA ASN A 83 -13.14 41.16 11.08
C ASN A 83 -12.88 39.73 11.58
N ILE A 84 -11.61 39.40 11.85
CA ILE A 84 -11.27 38.10 12.43
C ILE A 84 -11.55 38.16 13.94
N GLY A 85 -12.42 37.26 14.42
CA GLY A 85 -12.71 37.11 15.86
C GLY A 85 -13.74 38.09 16.45
N LYS A 86 -14.58 38.70 15.61
CA LYS A 86 -15.77 39.46 16.03
C LYS A 86 -17.01 38.57 16.10
#